data_AF-A0A7Y8HAP9-F1
#
_entry.id   AF-A0A7Y8HAP9-F1
#
_cell.length_a   1.000
_cell.length_b   1.000
_cell.length_c   1.000
_cell.angle_alpha   90.00
_cell.angle_beta   90.00
_cell.angle_gamma   90.00
#
_symmetry.space_group_name_H-M   'P 1'
#
loop_
_entity.id
_entity.type
_entity.pdbx_description
1 polymer ?
#
loop_
_entity_poly.entity_id
_entity_poly.type
_entity_poly.pdbx_seq_one_letter_code
_entity_poly.pdbx_strand_id
1 'polypeptide(L)'
;MGTWIPITIGFAVEEATRLYGDREFLVVEDHRMTYRELSRQVRDFSRGLLAAGVRPGDHAAVWLPNGIEWVVAVFSLANIGAVFVPINTRFKHEELEYILRQSDSSALILQDRLPKADFLDMLE
;
A
#
# COMPACT_ATOMS: atom_id res chain seq x y z
N MET A 1 -25.44 -16.65 -4.32
CA MET A 1 -24.72 -15.40 -4.66
C MET A 1 -24.90 -14.46 -3.49
N GLY A 2 -23.81 -13.95 -2.90
CA GLY A 2 -23.90 -13.02 -1.77
C GLY A 2 -24.45 -11.66 -2.19
N THR A 3 -25.15 -10.99 -1.28
CA THR A 3 -25.60 -9.60 -1.47
C THR A 3 -24.39 -8.66 -1.46
N TRP A 4 -24.30 -7.78 -2.46
CA TRP A 4 -23.26 -6.74 -2.47
C TRP A 4 -23.50 -5.73 -1.34
N ILE A 5 -22.45 -5.43 -0.58
CA ILE A 5 -22.49 -4.46 0.52
C ILE A 5 -21.69 -3.23 0.08
N PRO A 6 -22.30 -2.03 0.04
CA PRO A 6 -21.68 -0.80 -0.45
C PRO A 6 -20.70 -0.19 0.56
N ILE A 7 -19.64 -0.92 0.93
CA ILE A 7 -18.57 -0.41 1.80
C ILE A 7 -17.23 -0.39 1.06
N THR A 8 -16.42 0.61 1.36
CA THR A 8 -15.05 0.70 0.83
C THR A 8 -14.08 -0.03 1.76
N ILE A 9 -12.90 -0.38 1.24
CA ILE A 9 -11.82 -0.95 2.05
C ILE A 9 -11.40 0.04 3.15
N GLY A 10 -11.28 1.34 2.83
CA GLY A 10 -10.97 2.38 3.83
C GLY A 10 -11.98 2.39 4.98
N PHE A 11 -13.28 2.40 4.66
CA PHE A 11 -14.34 2.33 5.67
C PHE A 11 -14.25 1.05 6.51
N ALA A 12 -14.01 -0.11 5.89
CA ALA A 12 -13.89 -1.37 6.60
C ALA A 12 -12.73 -1.38 7.61
N VAL A 13 -11.60 -0.74 7.27
CA VAL A 13 -10.45 -0.61 8.20
C VAL A 13 -10.78 0.30 9.37
N GLU A 14 -11.45 1.44 9.13
CA GLU A 14 -11.86 2.35 10.20
C GLU A 14 -12.86 1.69 11.15
N GLU A 15 -13.89 1.01 10.61
CA GLU A 15 -14.87 0.29 11.42
C GLU A 15 -14.24 -0.87 12.19
N ALA A 16 -13.35 -1.65 11.56
CA ALA A 16 -12.63 -2.70 12.26
C ALA A 16 -11.74 -2.13 13.38
N THR A 17 -11.12 -0.98 13.17
CA THR A 17 -10.33 -0.30 14.22
C THR A 17 -11.20 0.15 15.39
N ARG A 18 -12.41 0.66 15.11
CA ARG A 18 -13.37 1.07 16.15
C ARG A 18 -13.81 -0.12 17.01
N LEU A 19 -14.05 -1.27 16.39
CA LEU A 19 -14.56 -2.48 17.05
C LEU A 19 -13.46 -3.30 17.74
N TYR A 20 -12.26 -3.33 17.15
CA TYR A 20 -11.21 -4.29 17.50
C TYR A 20 -9.84 -3.63 17.72
N GLY A 21 -9.82 -2.33 18.04
CA GLY A 21 -8.61 -1.50 18.04
C GLY A 21 -7.39 -2.11 18.72
N ASP A 22 -7.56 -2.80 19.85
CA ASP A 22 -6.46 -3.34 20.65
C ASP A 22 -6.14 -4.82 20.31
N ARG A 23 -6.82 -5.41 19.33
CA ARG A 23 -6.51 -6.76 18.83
C ARG A 23 -5.37 -6.69 17.82
N GLU A 24 -4.58 -7.75 17.74
CA GLU A 24 -3.58 -7.91 16.69
C GLU A 24 -4.24 -8.00 15.31
N PHE A 25 -3.67 -7.26 14.36
CA PHE A 25 -4.08 -7.28 12.96
C PHE A 25 -2.98 -7.89 12.08
N LEU A 26 -1.73 -7.46 12.26
CA LEU A 26 -0.61 -7.85 11.42
C LEU A 26 0.53 -8.37 12.29
N VAL A 27 1.08 -9.52 11.90
CA VAL A 27 2.25 -10.13 12.51
C VAL A 27 3.27 -10.42 11.40
N VAL A 28 4.46 -9.85 11.52
CA VAL A 28 5.57 -10.05 10.59
C VAL A 28 6.82 -10.35 11.42
N GLU A 29 7.27 -11.60 11.37
CA GLU A 29 8.35 -12.09 12.24
C GLU A 29 8.05 -11.78 13.72
N ASP A 30 8.91 -11.03 14.40
CA ASP A 30 8.75 -10.62 15.80
C ASP A 30 7.92 -9.33 15.96
N HIS A 31 7.53 -8.69 14.85
CA HIS A 31 6.73 -7.47 14.89
C HIS A 31 5.25 -7.79 14.91
N ARG A 32 4.55 -7.21 15.89
CA ARG A 32 3.10 -7.33 16.08
C ARG A 32 2.49 -5.94 16.06
N MET A 33 1.43 -5.76 15.28
CA MET A 33 0.69 -4.51 15.20
C MET A 33 -0.79 -4.75 15.44
N THR A 34 -1.36 -3.92 16.30
CA THR A 34 -2.79 -3.85 16.54
C THR A 34 -3.53 -3.12 15.40
N TYR A 35 -4.85 -3.31 15.32
CA TYR A 35 -5.70 -2.53 14.40
C TYR A 35 -5.49 -1.01 14.59
N ARG A 36 -5.39 -0.55 15.84
CA ARG A 36 -5.21 0.87 16.17
C ARG A 36 -3.87 1.41 15.67
N GLU A 37 -2.80 0.64 15.84
CA GLU A 37 -1.46 1.02 15.39
C GLU A 37 -1.38 1.06 13.86
N LEU A 38 -1.91 0.04 13.18
CA LEU A 38 -2.00 0.03 11.71
C LEU A 38 -2.79 1.23 11.21
N SER A 39 -3.98 1.47 11.78
CA SER A 39 -4.87 2.56 11.38
C SER A 39 -4.20 3.93 11.52
N ARG A 40 -3.35 4.11 12.55
CA ARG A 40 -2.53 5.31 12.68
C ARG A 40 -1.52 5.44 11.54
N GLN A 41 -0.75 4.39 11.25
CA GLN A 41 0.22 4.42 10.16
C GLN A 41 -0.43 4.64 8.78
N VAL A 42 -1.57 3.99 8.54
CA VAL A 42 -2.38 4.18 7.32
C VAL A 42 -2.82 5.62 7.18
N ARG A 43 -3.39 6.23 8.23
CA ARG A 43 -3.77 7.65 8.18
C ARG A 43 -2.58 8.57 7.94
N ASP A 44 -1.44 8.28 8.57
CA ASP A 44 -0.24 9.10 8.45
C ASP A 44 0.32 9.04 7.01
N PHE A 45 0.41 7.84 6.44
CA PHE A 45 0.87 7.65 5.07
C PHE A 45 -0.14 8.15 4.01
N SER A 46 -1.46 7.98 4.23
CA SER A 46 -2.50 8.60 3.40
C SER A 46 -2.34 10.12 3.28
N ARG A 47 -2.03 10.81 4.39
CA ARG A 47 -1.78 12.27 4.36
C ARG A 47 -0.52 12.60 3.55
N GLY A 48 0.52 11.78 3.68
CA GLY A 48 1.74 11.91 2.87
C GLY A 48 1.47 11.76 1.37
N LEU A 49 0.71 10.74 0.97
CA LEU A 49 0.32 10.52 -0.43
C LEU A 49 -0.47 11.71 -1.01
N LEU A 50 -1.44 12.21 -0.26
CA LEU A 50 -2.20 13.40 -0.66
C LEU A 50 -1.32 14.64 -0.78
N ALA A 51 -0.35 14.83 0.13
CA ALA A 51 0.61 15.93 0.07
C ALA A 51 1.57 15.79 -1.12
N ALA A 52 1.96 14.57 -1.47
CA ALA A 52 2.76 14.25 -2.65
C ALA A 52 2.00 14.38 -3.99
N GLY A 53 0.69 14.62 -3.94
CA GLY A 53 -0.12 14.92 -5.12
C GLY A 53 -1.02 13.78 -5.60
N VAL A 54 -0.98 12.60 -4.96
CA VAL A 54 -1.89 11.49 -5.29
C VAL A 54 -3.33 11.91 -4.98
N ARG A 55 -4.26 11.59 -5.87
CA ARG A 55 -5.69 11.94 -5.76
C ARG A 55 -6.59 10.69 -5.85
N PRO A 56 -7.85 10.78 -5.41
CA PRO A 56 -8.82 9.72 -5.64
C PRO A 56 -8.94 9.40 -7.13
N GLY A 57 -8.90 8.12 -7.47
CA GLY A 57 -8.92 7.62 -8.86
C GLY A 57 -7.54 7.46 -9.50
N ASP A 58 -6.48 8.07 -8.94
CA ASP A 58 -5.13 7.89 -9.46
C ASP A 58 -4.63 6.45 -9.26
N HIS A 59 -3.82 5.95 -10.18
CA HIS A 59 -3.08 4.71 -10.02
C HIS A 59 -1.72 4.98 -9.38
N ALA A 60 -1.34 4.16 -8.40
CA ALA A 60 -0.01 4.17 -7.81
C ALA A 60 0.59 2.77 -7.85
N ALA A 61 1.75 2.66 -8.50
CA ALA A 61 2.54 1.44 -8.50
C ALA A 61 3.10 1.18 -7.11
N VAL A 62 2.98 -0.06 -6.64
CA VAL A 62 3.50 -0.50 -5.34
C VAL A 62 4.52 -1.60 -5.57
N TRP A 63 5.79 -1.23 -5.43
CA TRP A 63 6.94 -2.12 -5.62
C TRP A 63 7.67 -2.31 -4.30
N LEU A 64 7.03 -3.05 -3.40
CA LEU A 64 7.50 -3.31 -2.04
C LEU A 64 7.51 -4.81 -1.76
N PRO A 65 8.47 -5.33 -0.96
CA PRO A 65 8.42 -6.71 -0.48
C PRO A 65 7.23 -6.92 0.46
N ASN A 66 6.86 -8.18 0.69
CA ASN A 66 5.84 -8.52 1.69
C ASN A 66 6.34 -8.09 3.07
N GLY A 67 5.58 -7.22 3.73
CA GLY A 67 5.95 -6.64 5.03
C GLY A 67 4.91 -5.65 5.51
N ILE A 68 5.24 -4.93 6.58
CA ILE A 68 4.36 -3.92 7.19
C ILE A 68 4.08 -2.79 6.20
N GLU A 69 5.12 -2.32 5.52
CA GLU A 69 5.09 -1.20 4.59
C GLU A 69 4.15 -1.47 3.40
N TRP A 70 4.15 -2.70 2.88
CA TRP A 70 3.25 -3.10 1.80
C TRP A 70 1.78 -3.01 2.23
N VAL A 71 1.48 -3.51 3.43
CA VAL A 71 0.12 -3.48 4.00
C VAL A 71 -0.32 -2.04 4.26
N VAL A 72 0.55 -1.22 4.85
CA VAL A 72 0.28 0.21 5.08
C VAL A 72 0.06 0.94 3.76
N ALA A 73 0.87 0.70 2.73
CA ALA A 73 0.74 1.36 1.43
C ALA A 73 -0.60 1.05 0.76
N VAL A 74 -0.97 -0.22 0.68
CA VAL A 74 -2.22 -0.66 0.04
C VAL A 74 -3.44 -0.09 0.77
N PHE A 75 -3.49 -0.18 2.10
CA PHE A 75 -4.60 0.39 2.85
C PHE A 75 -4.64 1.92 2.78
N SER A 76 -3.48 2.59 2.67
CA SER A 76 -3.43 4.05 2.55
C SER A 76 -3.95 4.54 1.21
N LEU A 77 -3.61 3.85 0.11
CA LEU A 77 -4.15 4.14 -1.23
C LEU A 77 -5.66 3.90 -1.26
N ALA A 78 -6.12 2.76 -0.74
CA ALA A 78 -7.54 2.47 -0.65
C ALA A 78 -8.30 3.49 0.23
N ASN A 79 -7.68 3.97 1.31
CA ASN A 79 -8.25 4.96 2.21
C ASN A 79 -8.45 6.33 1.54
N ILE A 80 -7.57 6.72 0.61
CA ILE A 80 -7.72 7.97 -0.16
C ILE A 80 -8.50 7.78 -1.47
N GLY A 81 -9.01 6.58 -1.74
CA GLY A 81 -9.72 6.26 -2.97
C GLY A 81 -8.83 6.15 -4.20
N ALA A 82 -7.53 5.95 -4.04
CA ALA A 82 -6.60 5.66 -5.12
C ALA A 82 -6.53 4.15 -5.42
N VAL A 83 -6.05 3.81 -6.60
CA VAL A 83 -5.89 2.43 -7.07
C VAL A 83 -4.44 2.00 -6.89
N PHE A 84 -4.20 0.92 -6.15
CA PHE A 84 -2.85 0.36 -6.04
C PHE A 84 -2.60 -0.65 -7.18
N VAL A 85 -1.43 -0.54 -7.80
CA VAL A 85 -0.95 -1.47 -8.84
C VAL A 85 0.21 -2.28 -8.26
N PRO A 86 -0.02 -3.50 -7.78
CA PRO A 86 1.04 -4.29 -7.14
C PRO A 86 2.05 -4.80 -8.18
N ILE A 87 3.32 -4.53 -7.94
CA ILE A 87 4.44 -4.99 -8.78
C ILE A 87 5.23 -6.04 -8.01
N ASN A 88 5.48 -7.20 -8.64
CA ASN A 88 6.30 -8.24 -8.05
C ASN A 88 7.75 -7.75 -7.90
N THR A 89 8.32 -7.84 -6.71
CA THR A 89 9.72 -7.42 -6.46
C THR A 89 10.77 -8.26 -7.17
N ARG A 90 10.38 -9.40 -7.75
CA ARG A 90 11.27 -10.18 -8.63
C ARG A 90 11.41 -9.60 -10.03
N PHE A 91 10.45 -8.76 -10.46
CA PHE A 91 10.48 -8.15 -11.76
C PHE A 91 11.54 -7.07 -11.83
N LYS A 92 12.31 -7.07 -12.92
CA LYS A 92 13.44 -6.15 -13.13
C LYS A 92 13.34 -5.48 -14.49
N HIS A 93 13.90 -4.28 -14.60
CA HIS A 93 14.01 -3.45 -15.80
C HIS A 93 12.84 -3.62 -16.80
N GLU A 94 12.94 -4.53 -17.76
CA GLU A 94 11.94 -4.74 -18.82
C GLU A 94 10.52 -4.99 -18.29
N GLU A 95 10.36 -5.87 -17.30
CA GLU A 95 9.04 -6.23 -16.76
C GLU A 95 8.45 -5.08 -15.94
N LEU A 96 9.30 -4.36 -15.20
CA LEU A 96 8.92 -3.18 -14.44
C LEU A 96 8.49 -2.05 -15.37
N GLU A 97 9.31 -1.74 -16.37
CA GLU A 97 9.03 -0.71 -17.37
C GLU A 97 7.72 -0.99 -18.09
N TYR A 98 7.50 -2.23 -18.52
CA TYR A 98 6.26 -2.66 -19.16
C TYR A 98 5.04 -2.37 -18.27
N ILE A 99 5.09 -2.77 -16.99
CA ILE A 99 3.98 -2.54 -16.06
C ILE A 99 3.76 -1.04 -15.84
N LEU A 100 4.83 -0.27 -15.57
CA LEU A 100 4.72 1.16 -15.33
C LEU A 100 4.09 1.88 -16.53
N ARG A 101 4.53 1.56 -17.75
CA ARG A 101 3.99 2.14 -18.99
C ARG A 101 2.52 1.81 -19.22
N GLN A 102 2.05 0.63 -18.80
CA GLN A 102 0.67 0.20 -19.04
C GLN A 102 -0.29 0.57 -17.90
N SER A 103 0.23 0.80 -16.70
CA SER A 103 -0.57 0.94 -15.47
C SER A 103 -1.24 2.29 -15.27
N ASP A 104 -0.92 3.30 -16.09
CA ASP A 104 -1.36 4.69 -15.90
C ASP A 104 -1.01 5.24 -14.50
N SER A 105 0.07 4.71 -13.91
CA SER A 105 0.50 5.09 -12.56
C SER A 105 1.09 6.49 -12.55
N SER A 106 0.51 7.37 -11.72
CA SER A 106 1.02 8.73 -11.49
C SER A 106 2.06 8.79 -10.36
N ALA A 107 2.18 7.71 -9.58
CA ALA A 107 3.16 7.57 -8.50
C ALA A 107 3.75 6.16 -8.44
N LEU A 108 4.97 6.06 -7.93
CA LEU A 108 5.64 4.81 -7.57
C LEU A 108 5.99 4.83 -6.09
N ILE A 109 5.53 3.82 -5.36
CA ILE A 109 5.91 3.55 -3.98
C ILE A 109 6.92 2.40 -4.01
N LEU A 110 8.14 2.70 -3.59
CA LEU A 110 9.24 1.73 -3.52
C LEU A 110 9.98 1.84 -2.19
N GLN A 111 10.80 0.84 -1.91
CA GLN A 111 11.76 0.87 -0.81
C GLN A 111 13.15 1.08 -1.40
N ASP A 112 13.82 2.16 -1.00
CA ASP A 112 15.13 2.59 -1.55
C ASP A 112 16.17 1.45 -1.51
N ARG A 113 16.41 0.88 -0.31
CA ARG A 113 17.40 -0.19 -0.13
C ARG A 113 16.83 -1.38 0.62
N LEU A 114 16.99 -2.57 0.04
CA LEU A 114 16.94 -3.84 0.74
C LEU A 114 18.36 -4.42 0.92
N PRO A 115 18.60 -5.24 1.95
CA PRO A 115 19.91 -5.89 2.14
C PRO A 115 20.42 -6.73 0.96
N LYS A 116 19.54 -7.05 0.00
CA LYS A 116 19.84 -7.91 -1.16
C LYS A 116 19.48 -7.27 -2.50
N ALA A 117 19.00 -6.02 -2.52
CA ALA A 117 18.60 -5.31 -3.74
C ALA A 117 18.57 -3.80 -3.51
N ASP A 118 19.17 -3.05 -4.43
CA ASP A 118 18.98 -1.61 -4.57
C ASP A 118 17.91 -1.39 -5.64
N PHE A 119 16.75 -0.86 -5.25
CA PHE A 119 15.63 -0.67 -6.20
C PHE A 119 15.80 0.61 -7.00
N LEU A 120 16.63 1.55 -6.53
CA LEU A 120 16.89 2.81 -7.21
C LEU A 120 17.80 2.57 -8.42
N ASP A 121 18.84 1.76 -8.25
CA ASP A 121 19.72 1.31 -9.35
C ASP A 121 18.93 0.58 -10.46
N MET A 122 17.79 -0.02 -10.11
CA MET A 122 16.95 -0.77 -11.06
C MET A 122 15.99 0.13 -11.86
N LEU A 123 15.91 1.43 -11.53
CA LEU A 123 15.15 2.43 -12.29
C LEU A 123 16.00 3.16 -13.34
N GLU A 124 17.33 3.06 -13.27
CA GLU A 124 18.28 3.56 -14.27
C GLU A 124 18.46 2.57 -15.42
#